data_AF-A0A250XRT7-F1
#
_entry.id   AF-A0A250XRT7-F1
#
_cell.length_a   1.000
_cell.length_b   1.000
_cell.length_c   1.000
_cell.angle_alpha   90.00
_cell.angle_beta   90.00
_cell.angle_gamma   90.00
#
_symmetry.space_group_name_H-M   'P 1'
#
loop_
_entity.id
_entity.type
_entity.pdbx_description
1 polymer ?
#
loop_
_entity_poly.entity_id
_entity_poly.type
_entity_poly.pdbx_seq_one_letter_code
_entity_poly.pdbx_strand_id
1 'polypeptide(L)'
;MANISFQFSYDHVFGLDGSDPEDLYRKCVSPLVDWLFKGYNATVFAYGQTGSGKTHTMVSEYKPGSKGFGVIPEAISSIFTHIFTRISRVKEYE
;
A
#
# COMPACT_ATOMS: atom_id res chain seq x y z
N MET A 1 6.41 -41.19 -2.20
CA MET A 1 5.46 -40.23 -1.60
C MET A 1 4.74 -39.53 -2.73
N ALA A 2 3.41 -39.45 -2.70
CA ALA A 2 2.65 -38.74 -3.73
C ALA A 2 3.02 -37.25 -3.69
N ASN A 3 3.30 -36.67 -4.85
CA ASN A 3 3.58 -35.25 -4.96
C ASN A 3 2.25 -34.50 -4.89
N ILE A 4 1.91 -33.95 -3.72
CA ILE A 4 0.67 -33.22 -3.50
C ILE A 4 0.94 -31.75 -3.81
N SER A 5 0.41 -31.27 -4.93
CA SER A 5 0.42 -29.85 -5.28
C SER A 5 -0.80 -29.14 -4.72
N PHE A 6 -0.58 -28.04 -4.00
CA PHE A 6 -1.65 -27.14 -3.57
C PHE A 6 -1.64 -25.89 -4.44
N GLN A 7 -2.83 -25.49 -4.90
CA GLN A 7 -3.03 -24.26 -5.65
C GLN A 7 -3.91 -23.32 -4.83
N PHE A 8 -3.50 -22.06 -4.74
CA PHE A 8 -4.22 -21.00 -4.03
C PHE A 8 -4.49 -19.84 -5.00
N SER A 9 -5.60 -19.13 -4.77
CA SER A 9 -6.00 -17.98 -5.58
C SER A 9 -6.15 -16.76 -4.69
N TYR A 10 -5.60 -15.64 -5.15
CA TYR A 10 -5.62 -14.34 -4.49
C TYR A 10 -5.86 -13.27 -5.55
N ASP A 11 -6.32 -12.08 -5.14
CA ASP A 11 -6.47 -10.95 -6.06
C ASP A 11 -5.12 -10.54 -6.67
N HIS A 12 -4.06 -10.56 -5.85
CA HIS A 12 -2.69 -10.25 -6.25
C HIS A 12 -1.69 -11.18 -5.55
N VAL A 13 -0.68 -11.62 -6.29
CA VAL A 13 0.47 -12.38 -5.79
C VAL A 13 1.73 -11.63 -6.16
N PHE A 14 2.54 -11.26 -5.17
CA PHE A 14 3.79 -10.55 -5.35
C PHE A 14 4.95 -11.52 -5.09
N GLY A 15 5.68 -11.88 -6.16
CA GLY A 15 6.83 -12.79 -6.13
C GLY A 15 8.17 -12.10 -5.82
N LEU A 16 9.22 -12.90 -5.64
CA LEU A 16 10.58 -12.43 -5.35
C LEU A 16 11.29 -11.85 -6.60
N ASP A 17 10.71 -12.09 -7.76
CA ASP A 17 11.27 -11.94 -9.10
C ASP A 17 10.91 -10.60 -9.76
N GLY A 18 10.85 -9.52 -8.97
CA GLY A 18 10.73 -8.16 -9.49
C GLY A 18 9.42 -7.42 -9.14
N SER A 19 8.71 -7.85 -8.11
CA SER A 19 7.61 -7.05 -7.56
C SER A 19 8.18 -5.80 -6.90
N ASP A 20 8.07 -4.66 -7.58
CA ASP A 20 8.37 -3.36 -6.97
C ASP A 20 7.43 -3.16 -5.77
N PRO A 21 7.93 -2.87 -4.55
CA PRO A 21 7.08 -2.48 -3.42
C PRO A 21 6.07 -1.37 -3.78
N GLU A 22 6.43 -0.47 -4.70
CA GLU A 22 5.56 0.59 -5.23
C GLU A 22 4.33 0.00 -5.98
N ASP A 23 4.44 -1.21 -6.54
CA ASP A 23 3.33 -1.93 -7.20
C ASP A 23 2.32 -2.48 -6.20
N LEU A 24 2.76 -2.94 -5.01
CA LEU A 24 1.87 -3.39 -3.94
C LEU A 24 1.00 -2.24 -3.44
N TYR A 25 1.61 -1.10 -3.12
CA TYR A 25 0.87 0.07 -2.67
C TYR A 25 -0.12 0.54 -3.75
N ARG A 26 0.36 0.71 -4.99
CA ARG A 26 -0.47 1.17 -6.10
C ARG A 26 -1.67 0.27 -6.37
N LYS A 27 -1.49 -1.06 -6.36
CA LYS A 27 -2.57 -2.01 -6.67
C LYS A 27 -3.53 -2.21 -5.50
N CYS A 28 -3.02 -2.34 -4.28
CA CYS A 28 -3.82 -2.77 -3.14
C CYS A 28 -4.30 -1.63 -2.25
N VAL A 29 -3.52 -0.55 -2.10
CA VAL A 29 -3.75 0.47 -1.06
C VAL A 29 -4.25 1.79 -1.65
N SER A 30 -3.67 2.25 -2.76
CA SER A 30 -4.08 3.51 -3.39
C SER A 30 -5.60 3.58 -3.68
N PRO A 31 -6.27 2.52 -4.18
CA PRO A 31 -7.72 2.55 -4.38
C PRO A 31 -8.48 2.76 -3.06
N LEU A 32 -7.99 2.23 -1.93
CA LEU A 32 -8.62 2.39 -0.62
C LEU A 32 -8.56 3.85 -0.13
N VAL A 33 -7.50 4.59 -0.48
CA VAL A 33 -7.42 6.03 -0.20
C VAL A 33 -8.50 6.78 -0.99
N ASP A 34 -8.78 6.41 -2.24
CA ASP A 34 -9.89 7.01 -2.99
C ASP A 34 -11.25 6.77 -2.33
N TRP A 35 -11.48 5.56 -1.81
CA TRP A 35 -12.69 5.22 -1.06
C TRP A 35 -12.80 5.97 0.26
N LEU A 36 -11.68 6.16 0.98
CA LEU A 36 -11.62 6.97 2.19
C LEU A 36 -12.16 8.39 1.93
N PHE A 37 -11.74 9.01 0.83
CA PHE A 37 -12.18 10.35 0.43
C PHE A 37 -13.60 10.42 -0.16
N LYS A 38 -14.26 9.27 -0.34
CA LYS A 38 -15.69 9.13 -0.65
C LYS A 38 -16.54 8.89 0.62
N GLY A 39 -15.92 8.86 1.80
CA GLY A 39 -16.60 8.70 3.09
C GLY A 39 -16.68 7.26 3.60
N TYR A 40 -15.92 6.32 3.01
CA TYR A 40 -15.87 4.94 3.47
C TYR A 40 -14.72 4.71 4.45
N ASN A 41 -14.89 3.74 5.35
CA ASN A 41 -13.79 3.28 6.19
C ASN A 41 -12.90 2.32 5.40
N ALA A 42 -11.58 2.49 5.51
CA ALA A 42 -10.58 1.59 4.92
C ALA A 42 -9.72 0.98 6.02
N THR A 43 -9.35 -0.30 5.87
CA THR A 43 -8.47 -1.00 6.82
C THR A 43 -7.47 -1.85 6.04
N VAL A 44 -6.19 -1.71 6.38
CA VAL A 44 -5.10 -2.52 5.84
C VAL A 44 -4.35 -3.14 7.01
N PHE A 45 -4.16 -4.46 6.98
CA PHE A 45 -3.38 -5.17 7.98
C PHE A 45 -2.52 -6.23 7.30
N ALA A 46 -1.33 -6.49 7.86
CA ALA A 46 -0.43 -7.52 7.37
C ALA A 46 -0.49 -8.75 8.30
N TYR A 47 -0.59 -9.94 7.72
CA TYR A 47 -0.66 -11.21 8.45
C TYR A 47 0.39 -12.20 7.92
N GLY A 48 0.90 -13.07 8.80
CA GLY A 48 1.93 -14.05 8.49
C GLY A 48 2.82 -14.38 9.70
N GLN A 49 3.66 -15.39 9.57
CA GLN A 49 4.60 -15.80 10.63
C GLN A 49 5.67 -14.73 10.93
N THR A 50 6.34 -14.82 12.08
CA THR A 50 7.50 -13.97 12.37
C THR A 50 8.59 -14.15 11.30
N GLY A 51 9.21 -13.04 10.87
CA GLY A 51 10.18 -13.03 9.77
C GLY A 51 9.59 -13.00 8.36
N SER A 52 8.26 -13.06 8.19
CA SER A 52 7.61 -13.08 6.86
C SER A 52 7.49 -11.69 6.19
N GLY A 53 8.11 -10.65 6.74
CA GLY A 53 8.10 -9.31 6.14
C GLY A 53 6.93 -8.38 6.51
N LYS A 54 6.01 -8.73 7.42
CA LYS A 54 4.88 -7.85 7.83
C LYS A 54 5.30 -6.40 8.14
N THR A 55 6.27 -6.22 9.06
CA THR A 55 6.78 -4.90 9.45
C THR A 55 7.52 -4.21 8.30
N HIS A 56 8.28 -4.99 7.52
CA HIS A 56 8.99 -4.50 6.35
C HIS A 56 8.02 -3.94 5.30
N THR A 57 6.90 -4.62 5.02
CA THR A 57 5.87 -4.15 4.08
C THR A 57 5.11 -2.92 4.61
N MET A 58 4.75 -2.90 5.89
CA MET A 58 3.92 -1.83 6.44
C MET A 58 4.68 -0.53 6.72
N VAL A 59 5.88 -0.65 7.28
CA VAL A 59 6.66 0.50 7.78
C VAL A 59 7.88 0.75 6.90
N SER A 60 8.56 -0.32 6.48
CA SER A 60 9.92 -0.34 5.90
C SER A 60 10.97 0.46 6.69
N GLU A 61 12.24 0.21 6.40
CA GLU A 61 13.31 1.02 6.96
C GLU A 61 13.43 2.32 6.15
N TYR A 62 13.26 3.46 6.83
CA TYR A 62 13.62 4.74 6.27
C TYR A 62 15.13 4.77 6.00
N LYS A 63 15.54 4.66 4.73
CA LYS A 63 16.92 4.90 4.31
C LYS A 63 17.03 6.32 3.75
N PRO A 64 17.85 7.21 4.34
CA PRO A 64 18.08 8.55 3.80
C PRO A 64 18.50 8.47 2.32
N GLY A 65 17.78 9.17 1.44
CA GLY A 65 18.04 9.16 -0.01
C GLY A 65 17.30 8.08 -0.81
N SER A 66 16.52 7.21 -0.16
CA SER A 66 15.55 6.33 -0.84
C SER A 66 14.16 6.95 -0.82
N LYS A 67 13.35 6.73 -1.86
CA LYS A 67 11.90 6.94 -1.77
C LYS A 67 11.43 6.13 -0.55
N GLY A 68 10.74 6.75 0.39
CA GLY A 68 10.26 6.06 1.59
C GLY A 68 9.33 4.93 1.19
N PHE A 69 9.85 3.70 1.16
CA PHE A 69 9.07 2.52 0.82
C PHE A 69 8.15 2.18 2.00
N GLY A 70 6.93 1.73 1.73
CA GLY A 70 6.08 1.11 2.75
C GLY A 70 4.66 1.64 2.76
N VAL A 71 3.72 0.76 3.11
CA VAL A 71 2.29 1.06 3.02
C VAL A 71 1.89 2.27 3.86
N ILE A 72 2.37 2.38 5.10
CA ILE A 72 2.00 3.47 6.02
C ILE A 72 2.53 4.83 5.53
N PRO A 73 3.84 5.02 5.28
CA PRO A 73 4.34 6.31 4.83
C PRO A 73 3.75 6.74 3.47
N GLU A 74 3.55 5.80 2.54
CA GLU A 74 2.93 6.09 1.25
C GLU A 74 1.44 6.47 1.37
N ALA A 75 0.69 5.79 2.25
CA ALA A 75 -0.70 6.12 2.55
C ALA A 75 -0.82 7.53 3.13
N ILE A 76 0.03 7.87 4.10
CA ILE A 76 0.07 9.21 4.70
C ILE A 76 0.36 10.27 3.62
N SER A 77 1.39 10.05 2.80
CA SER A 77 1.74 10.96 1.70
C SER A 77 0.58 11.16 0.71
N SER A 78 -0.09 10.08 0.33
CA SER A 78 -1.24 10.13 -0.59
C SER A 78 -2.44 10.85 0.02
N ILE A 79 -2.74 10.61 1.30
CA ILE A 79 -3.83 11.30 2.02
C ILE A 79 -3.57 12.80 2.06
N PHE A 80 -2.38 13.23 2.44
CA PHE A 80 -2.05 14.66 2.47
C PHE A 80 -2.08 15.28 1.07
N THR A 81 -1.57 14.58 0.05
CA THR A 81 -1.64 15.03 -1.35
C THR A 81 -3.09 15.25 -1.81
N HIS A 82 -4.00 14.34 -1.46
CA HIS A 82 -5.43 14.47 -1.75
C HIS A 82 -6.06 15.67 -1.02
N ILE A 83 -5.72 15.90 0.25
CA ILE A 83 -6.21 17.05 1.02
C ILE A 83 -5.76 18.36 0.37
N PHE A 84 -4.46 18.51 0.09
CA PHE A 84 -3.93 19.72 -0.51
C PHE A 84 -4.51 19.99 -1.90
N THR A 85 -4.64 18.95 -2.73
CA THR A 85 -5.25 19.08 -4.06
C THR A 85 -6.68 19.59 -3.98
N ARG A 86 -7.48 19.11 -3.01
CA ARG A 86 -8.85 19.58 -2.80
C ARG A 86 -8.89 21.02 -2.30
N ILE A 87 -8.02 21.40 -1.37
CA ILE A 87 -7.91 22.79 -0.88
C ILE A 87 -7.57 23.75 -2.02
N SER A 88 -6.59 23.40 -2.87
CA SER A 88 -6.18 24.24 -3.99
C SER A 88 -7.31 24.44 -5.00
N ARG A 89 -8.12 23.42 -5.26
CA ARG A 89 -9.29 23.55 -6.15
C ARG A 89 -10.33 24.50 -5.57
N VAL A 90 -10.60 24.47 -4.27
CA VAL A 90 -11.57 25.38 -3.64
C VAL A 90 -11.12 26.85 -3.77
N LYS A 91 -9.83 27.12 -3.60
CA LYS A 91 -9.27 28.48 -3.74
C LYS A 91 -9.31 29.04 -5.17
N GLU A 92 -9.45 28.19 -6.19
CA GLU A 92 -9.54 28.64 -7.59
C GLU A 92 -10.96 29.14 -7.94
N TYR A 93 -11.96 28.85 -7.11
CA TYR A 93 -13.35 29.29 -7.29
C TYR A 93 -13.75 30.48 -6.38
N GLU A 94 -12.83 30.98 -5.56
CA GLU A 94 -12.98 32.23 -4.78
C GLU A 94 -12.26 33.39 -5.48
#